data_AF-A0AAU5L6X4-F1
#
_entry.id   AF-A0AAU5L6X4-F1
#
_cell.length_a   1.000
_cell.length_b   1.000
_cell.length_c   1.000
_cell.angle_alpha   90.00
_cell.angle_beta   90.00
_cell.angle_gamma   90.00
#
_symmetry.space_group_name_H-M   'P 1'
#
loop_
_entity.id
_entity.type
_entity.pdbx_description
1 polymer ?
#
loop_
_entity_poly.entity_id
_entity_poly.type
_entity_poly.pdbx_seq_one_letter_code
_entity_poly.pdbx_strand_id
1 'polypeptide(L)'
;MEPAGDGTTHDQASPNVRNDLSGRVTGAAVQAGDIHGGVNVVVVNAAPESGPPDEAVAEALRKSSHSWRARFSSVDLVNLPRIAMLSDGSAILGAARNAELDTTKPFRGQGLAPGLFVSRVRPLFETWDAESATRLCESTIDHVHRGLLVSFEARMRCRNPPTMPPSEPTGVLAKDPHLCFDIGGRSVVITFDPHWLTTVTASGTLHDAARNPLVYSGLGTVAAVLDDGTIRVSALVFGQPETPFQSHLKHMGASALRTPAGLTAADFRNEFSTRPGEGVAIPRTREGTAVSRTGIALLFDEDRVIPGQIDRAVLTQSTRIAPEYRRDLGVAVASLSPGPAFAAGATPGDIAAHLLARTPPLWKSLTVPGLTALIRSRNLAVSTVTGLTTGQLGDLDELMRAEMPSYLGGVELDRTLPMQRELLPQCDQYHVVGAELRLVYTAASRYLDEANDEDLDRPLAQWRDTRLFRTVVWEEDTRRSEAEEAEAAFLLRDWLGGRTE
;
A
#
# COMPACT_ATOMS: atom_id res chain seq x y z
N MET A 1 76.97 20.96 -14.99
CA MET A 1 77.48 20.64 -16.34
C MET A 1 76.73 19.41 -16.81
N GLU A 2 75.85 19.58 -17.79
CA GLU A 2 75.47 18.47 -18.69
C GLU A 2 76.65 18.16 -19.64
N PRO A 3 76.64 17.03 -20.36
CA PRO A 3 75.86 16.94 -21.60
C PRO A 3 75.05 15.65 -21.80
N ALA A 4 74.10 15.73 -22.75
CA ALA A 4 73.42 14.63 -23.43
C ALA A 4 74.41 13.75 -24.27
N GLY A 5 74.05 12.60 -24.84
CA GLY A 5 72.80 11.82 -24.82
C GLY A 5 72.73 10.82 -26.00
N ASP A 6 71.61 10.09 -26.08
CA ASP A 6 71.08 9.32 -27.22
C ASP A 6 71.66 7.91 -27.58
N GLY A 7 70.80 7.03 -28.13
CA GLY A 7 71.22 5.81 -28.87
C GLY A 7 70.75 4.41 -28.39
N THR A 8 69.60 3.93 -28.90
CA THR A 8 69.01 2.57 -28.89
C THR A 8 69.97 1.39 -29.26
N THR A 9 69.74 0.09 -28.99
CA THR A 9 68.52 -0.77 -29.11
C THR A 9 68.73 -2.19 -28.49
N HIS A 10 67.65 -2.96 -28.23
CA HIS A 10 67.49 -4.45 -28.04
C HIS A 10 68.65 -5.33 -27.47
N ASP A 11 68.42 -6.25 -26.52
CA ASP A 11 67.69 -7.52 -26.78
C ASP A 11 67.15 -8.24 -25.49
N GLN A 12 66.48 -9.39 -25.68
CA GLN A 12 65.66 -10.13 -24.72
C GLN A 12 66.42 -11.08 -23.77
N ALA A 13 65.94 -11.21 -22.52
CA ALA A 13 65.93 -12.48 -21.77
C ALA A 13 64.96 -12.42 -20.57
N SER A 14 63.99 -13.33 -20.49
CA SER A 14 63.20 -13.60 -19.28
C SER A 14 63.27 -15.11 -18.96
N PRO A 15 63.57 -15.51 -17.72
CA PRO A 15 63.73 -16.93 -17.39
C PRO A 15 62.39 -17.64 -17.18
N ASN A 16 62.32 -18.88 -17.65
CA ASN A 16 61.18 -19.79 -17.47
C ASN A 16 60.90 -20.10 -16.00
N VAL A 17 59.61 -20.16 -15.63
CA VAL A 17 59.12 -20.97 -14.50
C VAL A 17 57.99 -21.88 -15.02
N ARG A 18 58.19 -23.19 -14.91
CA ARG A 18 57.17 -24.23 -15.15
C ARG A 18 56.75 -24.86 -13.82
N ASN A 19 55.46 -25.17 -13.70
CA ASN A 19 54.86 -26.32 -13.01
C ASN A 19 53.36 -26.23 -13.30
N ASP A 20 52.83 -26.96 -14.30
CA ASP A 20 52.49 -28.39 -14.25
C ASP A 20 51.34 -28.68 -13.26
N LEU A 21 50.11 -28.70 -13.83
CA LEU A 21 48.86 -29.06 -13.17
C LEU A 21 48.34 -30.35 -13.82
N SER A 22 48.86 -31.49 -13.39
CA SER A 22 48.44 -32.82 -13.85
C SER A 22 47.48 -33.49 -12.86
N GLY A 23 46.24 -33.00 -12.81
CA GLY A 23 45.12 -33.60 -12.06
C GLY A 23 44.10 -34.27 -12.99
N ARG A 24 43.98 -35.60 -12.92
CA ARG A 24 43.25 -36.42 -13.92
C ARG A 24 41.75 -36.56 -13.60
N VAL A 25 40.91 -36.37 -14.61
CA VAL A 25 39.45 -36.53 -14.57
C VAL A 25 39.02 -38.01 -14.57
N THR A 26 37.93 -38.32 -13.87
CA THR A 26 37.08 -39.51 -14.12
C THR A 26 35.65 -39.04 -14.39
N GLY A 27 34.92 -39.75 -15.28
CA GLY A 27 33.69 -39.28 -15.93
C GLY A 27 32.44 -39.15 -15.03
N ALA A 28 31.25 -38.83 -15.57
CA ALA A 28 30.69 -39.35 -16.82
C ALA A 28 30.28 -38.28 -17.87
N ALA A 29 30.01 -38.75 -19.09
CA ALA A 29 29.79 -37.92 -20.28
C ALA A 29 28.30 -37.79 -20.66
N VAL A 30 27.91 -36.62 -21.19
CA VAL A 30 26.88 -36.50 -22.23
C VAL A 30 27.34 -35.47 -23.28
N GLN A 31 27.84 -36.02 -24.39
CA GLN A 31 27.67 -35.57 -25.78
C GLN A 31 27.49 -34.06 -26.09
N ALA A 32 28.54 -33.46 -26.63
CA ALA A 32 28.43 -32.26 -27.47
C ALA A 32 28.04 -32.66 -28.91
N GLY A 33 27.32 -31.78 -29.61
CA GLY A 33 27.12 -31.84 -31.05
C GLY A 33 27.77 -30.62 -31.71
N ASP A 34 28.90 -30.81 -32.39
CA ASP A 34 29.54 -29.77 -33.19
C ASP A 34 28.72 -29.49 -34.47
N ILE A 35 28.53 -28.20 -34.79
CA ILE A 35 28.27 -27.75 -36.16
C ILE A 35 29.18 -26.56 -36.47
N HIS A 36 30.24 -26.82 -37.23
CA HIS A 36 30.96 -25.76 -37.93
C HIS A 36 30.13 -25.27 -39.13
N GLY A 37 29.89 -23.96 -39.23
CA GLY A 37 29.26 -23.31 -40.37
C GLY A 37 29.75 -21.86 -40.49
N GLY A 38 30.25 -21.48 -41.66
CA GLY A 38 30.93 -20.20 -41.88
C GLY A 38 30.04 -18.96 -41.89
N VAL A 39 30.69 -17.82 -41.73
CA VAL A 39 30.12 -16.45 -41.64
C VAL A 39 29.21 -16.09 -42.81
N ASN A 40 28.09 -15.44 -42.49
CA ASN A 40 27.54 -14.36 -43.33
C ASN A 40 26.90 -13.28 -42.43
N VAL A 41 27.50 -12.09 -42.39
CA VAL A 41 26.95 -10.95 -41.65
C VAL A 41 25.91 -10.27 -42.53
N VAL A 42 24.63 -10.55 -42.26
CA VAL A 42 23.52 -9.74 -42.77
C VAL A 42 23.13 -8.75 -41.69
N VAL A 43 23.45 -7.47 -41.88
CA VAL A 43 22.95 -6.39 -41.04
C VAL A 43 21.46 -6.18 -41.36
N VAL A 44 20.60 -6.87 -40.63
CA VAL A 44 19.18 -6.53 -40.57
C VAL A 44 19.02 -5.45 -39.52
N ASN A 45 18.65 -4.24 -39.95
CA ASN A 45 18.24 -3.17 -39.04
C ASN A 45 16.90 -3.56 -38.39
N ALA A 46 16.95 -4.31 -37.30
CA ALA A 46 15.82 -4.44 -36.39
C ALA A 46 15.62 -3.10 -35.68
N ALA A 47 14.40 -2.56 -35.75
CA ALA A 47 13.99 -1.45 -34.91
C ALA A 47 14.11 -1.84 -33.42
N PRO A 48 14.26 -0.89 -32.48
CA PRO A 48 14.30 -1.23 -31.06
C PRO A 48 12.96 -1.85 -30.66
N GLU A 49 12.95 -3.17 -30.43
CA GLU A 49 11.80 -3.86 -29.87
C GLU A 49 11.52 -3.31 -28.47
N SER A 50 10.41 -2.59 -28.34
CA SER A 50 9.87 -2.15 -27.07
C SER A 50 9.35 -3.37 -26.30
N GLY A 51 10.26 -4.05 -25.60
CA GLY A 51 9.87 -5.09 -24.65
C GLY A 51 8.93 -4.52 -23.58
N PRO A 52 7.97 -5.30 -23.05
CA PRO A 52 7.10 -4.89 -21.95
C PRO A 52 7.64 -5.41 -20.59
N PRO A 53 8.14 -4.55 -19.68
CA PRO A 53 8.54 -5.00 -18.34
C PRO A 53 7.78 -4.33 -17.18
N ASP A 54 6.97 -3.30 -17.39
CA ASP A 54 6.32 -2.58 -16.27
C ASP A 54 5.02 -3.28 -15.81
N GLU A 55 4.21 -3.81 -16.72
CA GLU A 55 2.89 -4.37 -16.36
C GLU A 55 2.99 -5.72 -15.63
N ALA A 56 3.92 -6.60 -16.03
CA ALA A 56 4.17 -7.87 -15.33
C ALA A 56 4.78 -7.67 -13.94
N VAL A 57 5.58 -6.62 -13.74
CA VAL A 57 6.08 -6.23 -12.41
C VAL A 57 4.95 -5.65 -11.58
N ALA A 58 4.09 -4.79 -12.15
CA ALA A 58 2.89 -4.29 -11.49
C ALA A 58 1.90 -5.42 -11.12
N GLU A 59 1.74 -6.44 -11.97
CA GLU A 59 0.91 -7.63 -11.74
C GLU A 59 1.44 -8.49 -10.58
N ALA A 60 2.76 -8.64 -10.47
CA ALA A 60 3.39 -9.31 -9.34
C ALA A 60 3.21 -8.53 -8.02
N LEU A 61 3.34 -7.20 -8.07
CA LEU A 61 3.14 -6.30 -6.92
C LEU A 61 1.69 -6.19 -6.47
N ARG A 62 0.72 -6.50 -7.33
CA ARG A 62 -0.70 -6.60 -6.97
C ARG A 62 -1.03 -7.87 -6.18
N LYS A 63 -0.14 -8.87 -6.16
CA LYS A 63 -0.37 -10.21 -5.56
C LYS A 63 0.25 -10.42 -4.17
N SER A 64 0.90 -9.41 -3.58
CA SER A 64 1.39 -9.40 -2.18
C SER A 64 0.75 -8.26 -1.35
N SER A 65 0.27 -8.54 -0.13
CA SER A 65 -0.53 -7.61 0.70
C SER A 65 -0.56 -7.92 2.21
N HIS A 66 -0.47 -7.00 3.21
CA HIS A 66 -0.08 -5.57 3.25
C HIS A 66 0.31 -5.14 4.71
N SER A 67 1.60 -5.09 5.11
CA SER A 67 2.02 -4.56 6.44
C SER A 67 3.04 -3.38 6.51
N TRP A 68 3.66 -2.90 5.42
CA TRP A 68 4.47 -1.65 5.47
C TRP A 68 4.44 -0.80 4.19
N ARG A 69 3.91 0.43 4.25
CA ARG A 69 3.93 1.42 3.16
C ARG A 69 4.51 2.77 3.58
N ALA A 70 5.66 3.17 3.01
CA ALA A 70 6.28 4.46 3.32
C ALA A 70 6.51 5.30 2.06
N ARG A 71 6.01 6.54 2.07
CA ARG A 71 6.27 7.51 1.00
C ARG A 71 7.43 8.39 1.38
N PHE A 72 8.40 8.46 0.49
CA PHE A 72 9.69 9.12 0.72
C PHE A 72 9.80 10.44 -0.06
N SER A 73 10.29 11.50 0.60
CA SER A 73 10.83 12.67 -0.10
C SER A 73 12.23 12.35 -0.66
N SER A 74 13.03 11.62 0.11
CA SER A 74 14.28 10.97 -0.31
C SER A 74 14.36 9.56 0.25
N VAL A 75 14.87 8.61 -0.54
CA VAL A 75 15.32 7.30 -0.05
C VAL A 75 16.81 7.41 0.15
N ASP A 76 17.28 7.38 1.40
CA ASP A 76 18.65 7.73 1.78
C ASP A 76 19.57 6.49 1.78
N LEU A 77 19.04 5.32 2.15
CA LEU A 77 19.73 4.03 2.17
C LEU A 77 18.87 2.92 1.57
N VAL A 78 19.46 2.06 0.75
CA VAL A 78 18.87 0.74 0.39
C VAL A 78 19.97 -0.33 0.45
N ASN A 79 19.91 -1.20 1.45
CA ASN A 79 20.79 -2.35 1.60
C ASN A 79 20.37 -3.46 0.62
N LEU A 80 20.74 -3.28 -0.65
CA LEU A 80 20.26 -4.08 -1.79
C LEU A 80 20.41 -5.60 -1.58
N PRO A 81 21.54 -6.14 -1.08
CA PRO A 81 21.68 -7.59 -0.89
C PRO A 81 20.72 -8.16 0.14
N ARG A 82 20.35 -7.40 1.19
CA ARG A 82 19.46 -7.87 2.26
C ARG A 82 17.99 -7.67 1.93
N ILE A 83 17.63 -6.56 1.31
CA ILE A 83 16.23 -6.32 0.91
C ILE A 83 15.81 -7.28 -0.22
N ALA A 84 16.76 -7.74 -1.04
CA ALA A 84 16.60 -8.81 -2.02
C ALA A 84 16.26 -10.18 -1.40
N MET A 85 16.48 -10.39 -0.08
CA MET A 85 16.15 -11.63 0.63
C MET A 85 14.73 -11.64 1.20
N LEU A 86 13.97 -10.55 1.08
CA LEU A 86 12.54 -10.51 1.41
C LEU A 86 11.71 -11.20 0.32
N SER A 87 10.47 -11.59 0.64
CA SER A 87 9.48 -12.15 -0.30
C SER A 87 9.43 -11.39 -1.63
N ASP A 88 9.35 -10.06 -1.53
CA ASP A 88 9.17 -9.13 -2.65
C ASP A 88 10.48 -8.52 -3.15
N GLY A 89 11.62 -9.01 -2.63
CA GLY A 89 12.97 -8.58 -3.02
C GLY A 89 13.27 -8.80 -4.51
N SER A 90 12.56 -9.70 -5.17
CA SER A 90 12.66 -9.98 -6.61
C SER A 90 12.28 -8.76 -7.48
N ALA A 91 11.28 -7.97 -7.08
CA ALA A 91 10.86 -6.76 -7.77
C ALA A 91 11.93 -5.65 -7.67
N ILE A 92 12.57 -5.51 -6.49
CA ILE A 92 13.76 -4.64 -6.34
C ILE A 92 14.90 -5.09 -7.24
N LEU A 93 15.22 -6.39 -7.28
CA LEU A 93 16.29 -6.89 -8.13
C LEU A 93 15.98 -6.65 -9.62
N GLY A 94 14.71 -6.74 -10.02
CA GLY A 94 14.24 -6.27 -11.33
C GLY A 94 14.56 -4.80 -11.57
N ALA A 95 14.10 -3.92 -10.70
CA ALA A 95 14.35 -2.48 -10.81
C ALA A 95 15.85 -2.10 -10.79
N ALA A 96 16.68 -2.81 -10.00
CA ALA A 96 18.13 -2.64 -9.95
C ALA A 96 18.80 -3.04 -11.26
N ARG A 97 18.48 -4.23 -11.81
CA ARG A 97 18.98 -4.68 -13.12
C ARG A 97 18.55 -3.73 -14.24
N ASN A 98 17.29 -3.30 -14.25
CA ASN A 98 16.78 -2.35 -15.24
C ASN A 98 17.52 -0.99 -15.14
N ALA A 99 18.00 -0.60 -13.96
CA ALA A 99 18.78 0.61 -13.72
C ALA A 99 20.29 0.42 -13.93
N GLU A 100 20.71 -0.71 -14.50
CA GLU A 100 22.12 -1.06 -14.79
C GLU A 100 23.02 -1.10 -13.53
N LEU A 101 22.44 -1.36 -12.35
CA LEU A 101 23.20 -1.57 -11.12
C LEU A 101 23.87 -2.95 -11.11
N ASP A 102 25.17 -2.95 -10.83
CA ASP A 102 25.87 -4.12 -10.35
C ASP A 102 25.45 -4.40 -8.90
N THR A 103 24.49 -5.31 -8.77
CA THR A 103 23.93 -5.74 -7.47
C THR A 103 24.95 -6.40 -6.52
N THR A 104 26.14 -6.78 -7.02
CA THR A 104 27.22 -7.38 -6.21
C THR A 104 28.15 -6.34 -5.61
N LYS A 105 28.07 -5.08 -6.06
CA LYS A 105 28.88 -3.96 -5.58
C LYS A 105 28.00 -2.95 -4.82
N PRO A 106 28.55 -2.20 -3.86
CA PRO A 106 27.83 -1.09 -3.25
C PRO A 106 27.54 0.03 -4.26
N PHE A 107 26.58 0.90 -3.98
CA PHE A 107 26.15 1.97 -4.90
C PHE A 107 27.26 2.98 -5.23
N ARG A 108 28.21 3.18 -4.31
CA ARG A 108 29.35 4.08 -4.53
C ARG A 108 30.22 3.59 -5.69
N GLY A 109 30.43 4.46 -6.67
CA GLY A 109 31.24 4.17 -7.87
C GLY A 109 30.42 3.71 -9.07
N GLN A 110 29.11 3.50 -8.94
CA GLN A 110 28.22 3.08 -10.04
C GLN A 110 27.59 4.24 -10.83
N GLY A 111 28.21 5.42 -10.81
CA GLY A 111 27.75 6.60 -11.57
C GLY A 111 26.33 7.06 -11.20
N LEU A 112 25.46 7.16 -12.19
CA LEU A 112 24.06 7.62 -12.04
C LEU A 112 23.07 6.48 -11.72
N ALA A 113 23.48 5.21 -11.85
CA ALA A 113 22.62 4.05 -11.67
C ALA A 113 21.89 4.01 -10.31
N PRO A 114 22.50 4.39 -9.15
CA PRO A 114 21.78 4.45 -7.88
C PRO A 114 20.60 5.45 -7.87
N GLY A 115 20.72 6.57 -8.61
CA GLY A 115 19.64 7.56 -8.72
C GLY A 115 18.48 7.09 -9.59
N LEU A 116 18.78 6.43 -10.70
CA LEU A 116 17.78 5.79 -11.58
C LEU A 116 17.10 4.59 -10.90
N PHE A 117 17.84 3.86 -10.07
CA PHE A 117 17.28 2.83 -9.22
C PHE A 117 16.29 3.41 -8.21
N VAL A 118 16.70 4.42 -7.42
CA VAL A 118 15.82 5.05 -6.42
C VAL A 118 14.55 5.62 -7.04
N SER A 119 14.61 6.27 -8.21
CA SER A 119 13.40 6.80 -8.85
C SER A 119 12.40 5.69 -9.25
N ARG A 120 12.89 4.49 -9.57
CA ARG A 120 12.08 3.31 -9.92
C ARG A 120 11.60 2.50 -8.72
N VAL A 121 12.41 2.38 -7.66
CA VAL A 121 11.99 1.65 -6.44
C VAL A 121 11.19 2.50 -5.47
N ARG A 122 11.19 3.83 -5.58
CA ARG A 122 10.39 4.66 -4.67
C ARG A 122 8.90 4.30 -4.74
N PRO A 123 8.24 4.20 -5.92
CA PRO A 123 6.86 3.70 -5.99
C PRO A 123 6.68 2.31 -5.35
N LEU A 124 7.68 1.42 -5.50
CA LEU A 124 7.65 0.11 -4.86
C LEU A 124 7.65 0.20 -3.33
N PHE A 125 8.33 1.17 -2.73
CA PHE A 125 8.27 1.43 -1.28
C PHE A 125 6.95 2.08 -0.82
N GLU A 126 6.31 2.85 -1.71
CA GLU A 126 4.99 3.44 -1.46
C GLU A 126 3.88 2.37 -1.46
N THR A 127 4.03 1.31 -2.27
CA THR A 127 3.10 0.17 -2.37
C THR A 127 3.64 -1.11 -1.75
N TRP A 128 4.77 -1.07 -1.02
CA TRP A 128 5.44 -2.28 -0.56
C TRP A 128 4.50 -3.10 0.31
N ASP A 129 4.57 -4.41 0.18
CA ASP A 129 4.09 -5.30 1.21
C ASP A 129 5.24 -6.06 1.87
N ALA A 130 5.29 -5.95 3.18
CA ALA A 130 6.06 -6.82 4.03
C ALA A 130 5.11 -7.32 5.11
N GLU A 131 4.34 -8.41 4.85
CA GLU A 131 3.27 -8.93 5.73
C GLU A 131 3.68 -9.10 7.20
N SER A 132 4.98 -9.17 7.49
CA SER A 132 5.59 -9.41 8.79
C SER A 132 6.27 -8.19 9.46
N ALA A 133 6.19 -6.99 8.87
CA ALA A 133 6.90 -5.81 9.36
C ALA A 133 6.22 -5.15 10.58
N THR A 134 6.52 -5.65 11.78
CA THR A 134 5.98 -5.12 13.03
C THR A 134 6.38 -3.66 13.22
N ARG A 135 5.40 -2.76 13.25
CA ARG A 135 5.63 -1.33 13.49
C ARG A 135 6.20 -1.11 14.89
N LEU A 136 7.29 -0.35 15.01
CA LEU A 136 7.83 0.10 16.29
C LEU A 136 7.01 1.29 16.82
N CYS A 137 6.22 1.05 17.87
CA CYS A 137 5.50 2.05 18.64
C CYS A 137 5.32 1.56 20.08
N GLU A 138 4.79 2.40 20.98
CA GLU A 138 4.71 2.09 22.42
C GLU A 138 3.94 0.81 22.74
N SER A 139 2.91 0.45 21.96
CA SER A 139 2.12 -0.77 22.16
C SER A 139 2.79 -2.05 21.66
N THR A 140 3.78 -1.95 20.77
CA THR A 140 4.47 -3.11 20.18
C THR A 140 5.87 -3.31 20.73
N ILE A 141 6.48 -2.28 21.33
CA ILE A 141 7.91 -2.26 21.70
C ILE A 141 8.32 -3.40 22.65
N ASP A 142 7.40 -3.85 23.50
CA ASP A 142 7.62 -4.96 24.45
C ASP A 142 7.60 -6.35 23.79
N HIS A 143 6.97 -6.47 22.61
CA HIS A 143 6.87 -7.71 21.83
C HIS A 143 8.02 -7.90 20.84
N VAL A 144 8.94 -6.93 20.74
CA VAL A 144 10.05 -6.94 19.78
C VAL A 144 11.13 -7.93 20.21
N HIS A 145 11.47 -8.87 19.32
CA HIS A 145 12.53 -9.86 19.54
C HIS A 145 13.51 -9.91 18.35
N ARG A 146 14.67 -10.54 18.57
CA ARG A 146 15.69 -10.75 17.52
C ARG A 146 15.10 -11.50 16.32
N GLY A 147 15.51 -11.09 15.12
CA GLY A 147 15.05 -11.66 13.84
C GLY A 147 13.74 -11.08 13.32
N LEU A 148 12.96 -10.37 14.15
CA LEU A 148 11.71 -9.74 13.74
C LEU A 148 11.98 -8.66 12.67
N LEU A 149 11.19 -8.67 11.60
CA LEU A 149 11.14 -7.56 10.64
C LEU A 149 10.32 -6.43 11.27
N VAL A 150 10.86 -5.21 11.23
CA VAL A 150 10.24 -4.06 11.89
C VAL A 150 10.21 -2.84 10.97
N SER A 151 9.13 -2.07 11.08
CA SER A 151 8.99 -0.75 10.46
C SER A 151 9.11 0.36 11.49
N PHE A 152 9.69 1.49 11.09
CA PHE A 152 9.89 2.64 11.98
C PHE A 152 9.57 3.95 11.27
N GLU A 153 9.00 4.91 12.00
CA GLU A 153 8.91 6.32 11.60
C GLU A 153 9.04 7.20 12.84
N ALA A 154 10.15 7.94 12.97
CA ALA A 154 10.43 8.75 14.15
C ALA A 154 11.42 9.89 13.90
N ARG A 155 11.49 10.84 14.83
CA ARG A 155 12.56 11.85 14.86
C ARG A 155 13.83 11.22 15.42
N MET A 156 14.82 11.00 14.57
CA MET A 156 16.08 10.33 14.92
C MET A 156 17.25 11.31 14.90
N ARG A 157 18.20 11.11 15.81
CA ARG A 157 19.52 11.76 15.76
C ARG A 157 20.50 10.80 15.10
N CYS A 158 21.33 11.30 14.19
CA CYS A 158 22.48 10.51 13.71
C CYS A 158 23.65 10.61 14.70
N ARG A 159 24.28 9.47 14.99
CA ARG A 159 25.52 9.38 15.73
C ARG A 159 26.59 8.86 14.77
N ASN A 160 27.80 9.40 14.91
CA ASN A 160 28.94 9.11 14.03
C ASN A 160 28.57 9.25 12.55
N PRO A 161 28.09 10.42 12.09
CA PRO A 161 27.66 10.59 10.70
C PRO A 161 28.77 10.16 9.74
N PRO A 162 28.42 9.50 8.62
CA PRO A 162 29.39 8.81 7.79
C PRO A 162 30.40 9.78 7.18
N THR A 163 31.69 9.50 7.34
CA THR A 163 32.75 10.29 6.71
C THR A 163 32.58 10.32 5.19
N MET A 164 33.17 11.33 4.54
CA MET A 164 33.31 11.38 3.08
C MET A 164 34.81 11.31 2.73
N PRO A 165 35.31 10.22 2.15
CA PRO A 165 34.59 9.02 1.69
C PRO A 165 34.01 8.16 2.84
N PRO A 166 32.92 7.41 2.59
CA PRO A 166 32.40 6.46 3.57
C PRO A 166 33.41 5.33 3.80
N SER A 167 33.52 4.92 5.06
CA SER A 167 34.37 3.83 5.54
C SER A 167 33.50 2.60 5.86
N GLU A 168 34.09 1.40 5.84
CA GLU A 168 33.35 0.19 6.21
C GLU A 168 32.98 0.21 7.71
N PRO A 169 31.79 -0.30 8.09
CA PRO A 169 31.42 -0.44 9.50
C PRO A 169 32.40 -1.36 10.23
N THR A 170 32.90 -0.90 11.37
CA THR A 170 33.87 -1.64 12.22
C THR A 170 33.21 -2.74 13.05
N GLY A 171 31.86 -2.76 13.12
CA GLY A 171 31.07 -3.57 14.04
C GLY A 171 30.93 -2.96 15.44
N VAL A 172 31.65 -1.87 15.73
CA VAL A 172 31.66 -1.19 17.02
C VAL A 172 30.73 0.02 16.98
N LEU A 173 29.55 -0.11 17.60
CA LEU A 173 28.50 0.93 17.59
C LEU A 173 28.99 2.33 17.98
N ALA A 174 29.92 2.42 18.93
CA ALA A 174 30.50 3.70 19.37
C ALA A 174 31.32 4.42 18.29
N LYS A 175 31.73 3.73 17.22
CA LYS A 175 32.49 4.27 16.08
C LYS A 175 31.66 4.31 14.79
N ASP A 176 30.73 3.39 14.63
CA ASP A 176 29.96 3.20 13.40
C ASP A 176 28.77 4.17 13.29
N PRO A 177 28.38 4.55 12.05
CA PRO A 177 27.21 5.39 11.80
C PRO A 177 25.92 4.67 12.20
N HIS A 178 25.06 5.37 12.94
CA HIS A 178 23.74 4.88 13.31
C HIS A 178 22.74 6.03 13.53
N LEU A 179 21.45 5.73 13.41
CA LEU A 179 20.37 6.60 13.87
C LEU A 179 19.89 6.11 15.24
N CYS A 180 19.57 7.02 16.16
CA CYS A 180 19.01 6.70 17.48
C CYS A 180 17.77 7.54 17.80
N PHE A 181 16.79 6.93 18.45
CA PHE A 181 15.58 7.54 18.99
C PHE A 181 14.99 6.67 20.09
N ASP A 182 14.06 7.19 20.88
CA ASP A 182 13.47 6.46 22.02
C ASP A 182 11.96 6.26 21.82
N ILE A 183 11.43 5.12 22.28
CA ILE A 183 9.99 4.76 22.29
C ILE A 183 9.67 4.09 23.61
N GLY A 184 8.63 4.53 24.33
CA GLY A 184 8.16 3.84 25.54
C GLY A 184 9.23 3.65 26.62
N GLY A 185 10.20 4.56 26.70
CA GLY A 185 11.36 4.46 27.60
C GLY A 185 12.49 3.52 27.14
N ARG A 186 12.34 2.80 26.02
CA ARG A 186 13.40 1.99 25.40
C ARG A 186 14.12 2.79 24.32
N SER A 187 15.44 2.62 24.21
CA SER A 187 16.23 3.24 23.12
C SER A 187 16.29 2.32 21.90
N VAL A 188 16.10 2.88 20.72
CA VAL A 188 16.12 2.17 19.44
C VAL A 188 17.28 2.68 18.60
N VAL A 189 18.14 1.75 18.16
CA VAL A 189 19.38 2.03 17.42
C VAL A 189 19.30 1.38 16.04
N ILE A 190 19.19 2.21 15.00
CA ILE A 190 19.19 1.76 13.60
C ILE A 190 20.64 1.80 13.06
N THR A 191 21.23 0.63 12.89
CA THR A 191 22.57 0.43 12.31
C THR A 191 22.51 0.25 10.79
N PHE A 192 23.45 0.84 10.06
CA PHE A 192 23.51 0.74 8.59
C PHE A 192 24.96 0.78 8.08
N ASP A 193 25.18 0.28 6.86
CA ASP A 193 26.46 0.37 6.15
C ASP A 193 26.42 1.55 5.17
N PRO A 194 27.28 2.56 5.33
CA PRO A 194 27.23 3.79 4.54
C PRO A 194 27.60 3.59 3.06
N HIS A 195 28.11 2.42 2.65
CA HIS A 195 28.32 2.11 1.24
C HIS A 195 27.01 1.89 0.45
N TRP A 196 25.91 1.65 1.16
CA TRP A 196 24.55 1.50 0.60
C TRP A 196 23.71 2.79 0.67
N LEU A 197 24.36 3.94 0.95
CA LEU A 197 23.73 5.24 0.76
C LEU A 197 23.51 5.51 -0.72
N THR A 198 22.30 5.94 -1.05
CA THR A 198 21.82 6.07 -2.43
C THR A 198 22.39 7.29 -3.15
N THR A 199 22.70 8.34 -2.40
CA THR A 199 23.02 9.68 -2.90
C THR A 199 24.01 10.38 -2.00
N VAL A 200 24.77 11.35 -2.54
CA VAL A 200 25.62 12.24 -1.74
C VAL A 200 24.78 13.10 -0.78
N THR A 201 23.56 13.47 -1.19
CA THR A 201 22.59 14.20 -0.37
C THR A 201 22.16 13.41 0.88
N ALA A 202 22.09 12.07 0.82
CA ALA A 202 21.81 11.22 1.99
C ALA A 202 22.92 11.31 3.06
N SER A 203 24.18 11.52 2.67
CA SER A 203 25.24 11.82 3.65
C SER A 203 25.01 13.20 4.29
N GLY A 204 24.58 14.20 3.50
CA GLY A 204 24.20 15.53 4.00
C GLY A 204 23.06 15.48 5.03
N THR A 205 21.96 14.78 4.73
CA THR A 205 20.82 14.64 5.65
C THR A 205 21.22 13.98 6.96
N LEU A 206 22.11 12.98 6.93
CA LEU A 206 22.65 12.33 8.13
C LEU A 206 23.55 13.27 8.96
N HIS A 207 24.36 14.12 8.35
CA HIS A 207 25.11 15.16 9.06
C HIS A 207 24.18 16.22 9.69
N ASP A 208 23.09 16.58 9.02
CA ASP A 208 22.07 17.46 9.59
C ASP A 208 21.35 16.80 10.76
N ALA A 209 21.00 15.51 10.64
CA ALA A 209 20.40 14.70 11.69
C ALA A 209 21.30 14.53 12.92
N ALA A 210 22.64 14.62 12.77
CA ALA A 210 23.56 14.63 13.90
C ALA A 210 23.44 15.91 14.74
N ARG A 211 23.18 17.05 14.09
CA ARG A 211 22.97 18.36 14.73
C ARG A 211 21.55 18.46 15.29
N ASN A 212 20.56 18.31 14.44
CA ASN A 212 19.13 18.50 14.71
C ASN A 212 18.35 17.23 14.33
N PRO A 213 17.66 16.54 15.26
CA PRO A 213 16.94 15.31 14.94
C PRO A 213 15.86 15.48 13.84
N LEU A 214 16.01 14.70 12.77
CA LEU A 214 15.15 14.71 11.57
C LEU A 214 14.21 13.50 11.58
N VAL A 215 13.07 13.59 10.89
CA VAL A 215 12.17 12.44 10.74
C VAL A 215 12.77 11.48 9.70
N TYR A 216 12.91 10.21 10.09
CA TYR A 216 13.24 9.10 9.19
C TYR A 216 12.14 8.04 9.27
N SER A 217 11.83 7.45 8.12
CA SER A 217 10.93 6.29 7.97
C SER A 217 11.71 5.14 7.31
N GLY A 218 11.33 3.88 7.54
CA GLY A 218 12.06 2.75 6.98
C GLY A 218 11.68 1.36 7.49
N LEU A 219 12.42 0.37 6.98
CA LEU A 219 12.41 -1.04 7.40
C LEU A 219 13.79 -1.46 7.93
N GLY A 220 13.77 -2.37 8.89
CA GLY A 220 14.96 -3.08 9.33
C GLY A 220 14.63 -4.41 10.00
N THR A 221 15.65 -5.24 10.23
CA THR A 221 15.54 -6.48 11.01
C THR A 221 16.15 -6.26 12.39
N VAL A 222 15.49 -6.73 13.45
CA VAL A 222 16.02 -6.64 14.82
C VAL A 222 17.24 -7.55 14.94
N ALA A 223 18.42 -6.95 15.04
CA ALA A 223 19.69 -7.65 15.17
C ALA A 223 19.91 -8.18 16.60
N ALA A 224 19.50 -7.40 17.60
CA ALA A 224 19.54 -7.75 19.02
C ALA A 224 18.56 -6.90 19.85
N VAL A 225 18.15 -7.44 20.99
CA VAL A 225 17.59 -6.67 22.12
C VAL A 225 18.59 -6.87 23.26
N LEU A 226 19.06 -5.79 23.86
CA LEU A 226 20.07 -5.80 24.92
C LEU A 226 19.42 -5.78 26.31
N ASP A 227 20.17 -6.22 27.33
CA ASP A 227 19.70 -6.32 28.72
C ASP A 227 19.33 -4.95 29.34
N ASP A 228 19.87 -3.86 28.79
CA ASP A 228 19.54 -2.48 29.17
C ASP A 228 18.24 -1.95 28.49
N GLY A 229 17.56 -2.79 27.73
CA GLY A 229 16.35 -2.45 26.98
C GLY A 229 16.61 -1.86 25.58
N THR A 230 17.87 -1.68 25.17
CA THR A 230 18.21 -1.15 23.85
C THR A 230 17.85 -2.13 22.73
N ILE A 231 17.07 -1.68 21.76
CA ILE A 231 16.71 -2.46 20.57
C ILE A 231 17.61 -2.05 19.41
N ARG A 232 18.49 -2.96 18.97
CA ARG A 232 19.37 -2.75 17.82
C ARG A 232 18.72 -3.32 16.57
N VAL A 233 18.36 -2.45 15.65
CA VAL A 233 17.84 -2.77 14.31
C VAL A 233 18.96 -2.63 13.29
N SER A 234 18.97 -3.48 12.27
CA SER A 234 19.83 -3.30 11.09
C SER A 234 18.96 -2.90 9.90
N ALA A 235 19.22 -1.74 9.32
CA ALA A 235 18.41 -1.17 8.25
C ALA A 235 18.46 -2.01 6.97
N LEU A 236 17.29 -2.14 6.34
CA LEU A 236 17.11 -2.64 4.97
C LEU A 236 16.91 -1.46 4.01
N VAL A 237 16.04 -0.52 4.39
CA VAL A 237 15.79 0.73 3.68
C VAL A 237 15.43 1.82 4.69
N PHE A 238 15.92 3.05 4.49
CA PHE A 238 15.37 4.22 5.16
C PHE A 238 15.49 5.47 4.31
N GLY A 239 14.74 6.49 4.68
CA GLY A 239 14.76 7.80 4.04
C GLY A 239 13.94 8.82 4.81
N GLN A 240 13.91 10.05 4.31
CA GLN A 240 13.02 11.08 4.86
C GLN A 240 11.60 10.84 4.31
N PRO A 241 10.57 10.72 5.18
CA PRO A 241 9.20 10.59 4.71
C PRO A 241 8.75 11.87 4.02
N GLU A 242 7.89 11.73 3.01
CA GLU A 242 7.23 12.86 2.38
C GLU A 242 6.33 13.59 3.39
N THR A 243 6.52 14.92 3.50
CA THR A 243 5.67 15.74 4.37
C THR A 243 4.25 15.85 3.80
N PRO A 244 3.22 16.02 4.66
CA PRO A 244 1.84 16.15 4.20
C PRO A 244 1.65 17.34 3.24
N PHE A 245 2.40 18.44 3.44
CA PHE A 245 2.41 19.60 2.55
C PHE A 245 3.01 19.29 1.16
N GLN A 246 4.15 18.60 1.10
CA GLN A 246 4.75 18.19 -0.17
C GLN A 246 3.82 17.28 -0.98
N SER A 247 3.21 16.30 -0.30
CA SER A 247 2.25 15.41 -0.95
C SER A 247 0.99 16.14 -1.43
N HIS A 248 0.47 17.11 -0.67
CA HIS A 248 -0.66 17.91 -1.09
C HIS A 248 -0.31 18.73 -2.34
N LEU A 249 0.86 19.38 -2.36
CA LEU A 249 1.34 20.15 -3.51
C LEU A 249 1.55 19.27 -4.76
N LYS A 250 2.11 18.05 -4.60
CA LYS A 250 2.21 17.08 -5.70
C LYS A 250 0.83 16.69 -6.25
N HIS A 251 -0.16 16.44 -5.39
CA HIS A 251 -1.52 16.16 -5.83
C HIS A 251 -2.13 17.36 -6.58
N MET A 252 -2.02 18.57 -6.04
CA MET A 252 -2.50 19.78 -6.73
C MET A 252 -1.86 19.99 -8.12
N GLY A 253 -0.60 19.58 -8.31
CA GLY A 253 0.09 19.64 -9.60
C GLY A 253 -0.22 18.49 -10.57
N ALA A 254 -0.90 17.42 -10.12
CA ALA A 254 -1.19 16.22 -10.90
C ALA A 254 -2.69 15.87 -11.00
N SER A 255 -3.54 16.58 -10.26
CA SER A 255 -5.00 16.38 -10.23
C SER A 255 -5.63 16.79 -11.57
N ALA A 256 -6.42 15.90 -12.15
CA ALA A 256 -7.23 16.22 -13.34
C ALA A 256 -8.55 16.89 -12.95
N LEU A 257 -9.09 16.53 -11.78
CA LEU A 257 -10.30 17.14 -11.23
C LEU A 257 -10.00 18.43 -10.43
N ARG A 258 -11.03 19.26 -10.27
CA ARG A 258 -10.99 20.44 -9.40
C ARG A 258 -10.97 20.00 -7.93
N THR A 259 -9.95 20.44 -7.19
CA THR A 259 -9.75 20.14 -5.76
C THR A 259 -11.04 20.26 -4.93
N PRO A 260 -11.45 19.21 -4.19
CA PRO A 260 -12.66 19.23 -3.38
C PRO A 260 -12.58 20.23 -2.21
N ALA A 261 -13.74 20.77 -1.83
CA ALA A 261 -13.84 21.67 -0.69
C ALA A 261 -13.53 20.94 0.63
N GLY A 262 -12.74 21.59 1.50
CA GLY A 262 -12.32 21.00 2.77
C GLY A 262 -11.12 20.07 2.69
N LEU A 263 -10.49 19.91 1.52
CA LEU A 263 -9.21 19.22 1.40
C LEU A 263 -8.09 20.05 2.04
N THR A 264 -7.29 19.41 2.89
CA THR A 264 -6.19 20.03 3.65
C THR A 264 -4.90 19.22 3.53
N ALA A 265 -3.77 19.83 3.88
CA ALA A 265 -2.51 19.09 3.96
C ALA A 265 -2.55 17.91 4.97
N ALA A 266 -3.41 17.96 6.00
CA ALA A 266 -3.53 16.86 6.98
C ALA A 266 -4.07 15.57 6.35
N ASP A 267 -4.87 15.67 5.29
CA ASP A 267 -5.42 14.54 4.53
C ASP A 267 -4.35 13.78 3.73
N PHE A 268 -3.18 14.39 3.57
CA PHE A 268 -2.01 13.86 2.85
C PHE A 268 -0.90 13.33 3.76
N ARG A 269 -1.18 13.10 5.06
CA ARG A 269 -0.24 12.43 5.98
C ARG A 269 0.05 10.98 5.57
N ASN A 270 1.22 10.46 5.92
CA ASN A 270 1.50 9.03 5.79
C ASN A 270 0.67 8.21 6.80
N GLU A 271 0.37 6.97 6.44
CA GLU A 271 -0.36 6.02 7.31
C GLU A 271 0.36 5.79 8.65
N PHE A 272 1.70 5.88 8.67
CA PHE A 272 2.52 5.75 9.89
C PHE A 272 2.79 7.05 10.65
N SER A 273 2.36 8.21 10.14
CA SER A 273 2.55 9.51 10.81
C SER A 273 1.51 9.71 11.93
N THR A 274 1.49 8.83 12.93
CA THR A 274 0.74 9.09 14.16
C THR A 274 1.44 10.18 14.97
N ARG A 275 0.77 11.31 15.16
CA ARG A 275 0.97 12.08 16.40
C ARG A 275 0.43 11.23 17.55
N PRO A 276 1.24 10.85 18.55
CA PRO A 276 0.70 10.25 19.76
C PRO A 276 -0.25 11.28 20.41
N GLY A 277 -1.52 10.90 20.60
CA GLY A 277 -2.56 11.77 21.18
C GLY A 277 -3.54 12.42 20.19
N GLU A 278 -3.30 12.41 18.87
CA GLU A 278 -4.29 12.82 17.86
C GLU A 278 -4.96 11.61 17.19
N GLY A 279 -5.61 10.77 18.02
CA GLY A 279 -6.89 10.22 17.56
C GLY A 279 -7.78 11.42 17.22
N VAL A 280 -8.45 11.41 16.06
CA VAL A 280 -9.28 12.54 15.63
C VAL A 280 -10.33 12.78 16.71
N ALA A 281 -10.11 13.82 17.51
CA ALA A 281 -11.01 14.21 18.57
C ALA A 281 -12.23 14.84 17.90
N ILE A 282 -13.14 13.98 17.44
CA ILE A 282 -14.51 14.36 17.12
C ILE A 282 -14.96 15.18 18.33
N PRO A 283 -15.34 16.46 18.14
CA PRO A 283 -15.85 17.26 19.24
C PRO A 283 -16.99 16.46 19.86
N ARG A 284 -16.83 16.01 21.11
CA ARG A 284 -17.92 15.41 21.87
C ARG A 284 -18.86 16.54 22.24
N THR A 285 -19.66 17.00 21.27
CA THR A 285 -20.71 17.99 21.43
C THR A 285 -21.73 17.40 22.39
N ARG A 286 -21.52 17.66 23.69
CA ARG A 286 -22.48 17.39 24.77
C ARG A 286 -23.59 18.45 24.70
N GLU A 287 -24.30 18.47 23.58
CA GLU A 287 -25.55 19.20 23.41
C GLU A 287 -26.63 18.18 23.10
N GLY A 288 -27.51 17.97 24.07
CA GLY A 288 -28.56 16.96 23.99
C GLY A 288 -29.73 17.44 23.13
N THR A 289 -29.73 17.08 21.85
CA THR A 289 -30.88 17.20 20.94
C THR A 289 -30.66 16.27 19.75
N ALA A 290 -31.65 15.40 19.45
CA ALA A 290 -31.70 14.46 18.33
C ALA A 290 -30.43 13.60 18.08
N VAL A 291 -30.54 12.28 18.25
CA VAL A 291 -29.47 11.35 17.87
C VAL A 291 -29.31 11.36 16.34
N SER A 292 -28.36 12.14 15.84
CA SER A 292 -28.04 12.18 14.42
C SER A 292 -27.57 10.80 13.96
N ARG A 293 -28.28 10.23 12.99
CA ARG A 293 -27.88 9.02 12.29
C ARG A 293 -27.08 9.40 11.06
N THR A 294 -25.96 8.73 10.87
CA THR A 294 -25.05 8.85 9.73
C THR A 294 -24.79 7.46 9.16
N GLY A 295 -23.90 7.36 8.18
CA GLY A 295 -23.43 6.08 7.67
C GLY A 295 -21.91 6.03 7.52
N ILE A 296 -21.41 4.88 7.09
CA ILE A 296 -19.99 4.62 6.85
C ILE A 296 -19.86 3.73 5.61
N ALA A 297 -18.88 4.03 4.77
CA ALA A 297 -18.38 3.14 3.74
C ALA A 297 -17.11 2.45 4.26
N LEU A 298 -17.18 1.13 4.36
CA LEU A 298 -16.10 0.22 4.75
C LEU A 298 -15.46 -0.35 3.48
N LEU A 299 -14.14 -0.27 3.38
CA LEU A 299 -13.37 -0.75 2.22
C LEU A 299 -12.68 -2.08 2.54
N PHE A 300 -12.72 -2.99 1.58
CA PHE A 300 -12.18 -4.35 1.68
C PHE A 300 -11.31 -4.69 0.49
N ASP A 301 -10.36 -5.58 0.74
CA ASP A 301 -9.57 -6.30 -0.25
C ASP A 301 -10.47 -7.38 -0.89
N GLU A 302 -10.95 -7.14 -2.11
CA GLU A 302 -11.92 -8.03 -2.77
C GLU A 302 -11.29 -9.38 -3.14
N ASP A 303 -9.99 -9.37 -3.49
CA ASP A 303 -9.21 -10.56 -3.84
C ASP A 303 -8.95 -11.49 -2.63
N ARG A 304 -9.21 -11.02 -1.40
CA ARG A 304 -9.02 -11.77 -0.14
C ARG A 304 -10.33 -12.19 0.54
N VAL A 305 -11.48 -12.07 -0.13
CA VAL A 305 -12.78 -12.50 0.41
C VAL A 305 -13.49 -13.49 -0.51
N ILE A 306 -14.28 -14.38 0.08
CA ILE A 306 -15.24 -15.20 -0.67
C ILE A 306 -16.62 -14.50 -0.73
N PRO A 307 -17.45 -14.77 -1.75
CA PRO A 307 -18.79 -14.20 -1.85
C PRO A 307 -19.62 -14.38 -0.58
N GLY A 308 -20.30 -13.31 -0.13
CA GLY A 308 -21.08 -13.30 1.11
C GLY A 308 -20.27 -13.19 2.42
N GLN A 309 -18.93 -13.19 2.37
CA GLN A 309 -18.11 -13.07 3.58
C GLN A 309 -18.13 -11.66 4.17
N ILE A 310 -18.09 -10.63 3.32
CA ILE A 310 -18.19 -9.22 3.74
C ILE A 310 -19.53 -8.99 4.44
N ASP A 311 -20.63 -9.42 3.82
CA ASP A 311 -22.00 -9.31 4.31
C ASP A 311 -22.12 -9.89 5.72
N ARG A 312 -21.65 -11.13 5.91
CA ARG A 312 -21.62 -11.82 7.21
C ARG A 312 -20.79 -11.08 8.24
N ALA A 313 -19.58 -10.64 7.88
CA ALA A 313 -18.71 -9.91 8.79
C ALA A 313 -19.34 -8.57 9.21
N VAL A 314 -19.76 -7.76 8.26
CA VAL A 314 -20.34 -6.43 8.49
C VAL A 314 -21.62 -6.53 9.31
N LEU A 315 -22.55 -7.43 8.98
CA LEU A 315 -23.79 -7.62 9.76
C LEU A 315 -23.51 -8.16 11.18
N THR A 316 -22.50 -9.03 11.35
CA THR A 316 -22.08 -9.53 12.67
C THR A 316 -21.49 -8.41 13.54
N GLN A 317 -20.59 -7.57 13.00
CA GLN A 317 -20.00 -6.48 13.81
C GLN A 317 -21.01 -5.32 14.03
N SER A 318 -21.86 -5.01 13.03
CA SER A 318 -22.90 -3.98 13.13
C SER A 318 -23.96 -4.32 14.19
N THR A 319 -24.32 -5.59 14.34
CA THR A 319 -25.22 -6.04 15.41
C THR A 319 -24.58 -6.04 16.80
N ARG A 320 -23.25 -6.13 16.91
CA ARG A 320 -22.51 -5.99 18.19
C ARG A 320 -22.46 -4.54 18.69
N ILE A 321 -22.25 -3.56 17.80
CA ILE A 321 -22.16 -2.12 18.16
C ILE A 321 -23.52 -1.45 18.36
N ALA A 322 -24.56 -1.92 17.67
CA ALA A 322 -25.90 -1.37 17.76
C ALA A 322 -26.77 -2.26 18.66
N PRO A 323 -27.23 -1.77 19.83
CA PRO A 323 -28.06 -2.58 20.71
C PRO A 323 -29.45 -2.81 20.08
N GLU A 324 -29.97 -4.02 20.24
CA GLU A 324 -31.16 -4.53 19.54
C GLU A 324 -32.33 -3.53 19.48
N TYR A 325 -32.73 -2.97 20.63
CA TYR A 325 -33.83 -2.01 20.75
C TYR A 325 -33.62 -0.65 20.03
N ARG A 326 -32.47 -0.45 19.36
CA ARG A 326 -32.16 0.72 18.50
C ARG A 326 -31.72 0.34 17.09
N ARG A 327 -31.63 -0.96 16.76
CA ARG A 327 -31.21 -1.41 15.43
C ARG A 327 -32.28 -1.07 14.41
N ASP A 328 -31.85 -0.29 13.44
CA ASP A 328 -32.56 0.18 12.26
C ASP A 328 -31.43 0.66 11.33
N LEU A 329 -30.77 -0.34 10.74
CA LEU A 329 -29.52 -0.20 9.99
C LEU A 329 -29.73 -0.73 8.57
N GLY A 330 -29.33 0.03 7.57
CA GLY A 330 -29.17 -0.49 6.22
C GLY A 330 -27.74 -0.96 5.96
N VAL A 331 -27.58 -2.03 5.20
CA VAL A 331 -26.30 -2.55 4.76
C VAL A 331 -26.36 -2.88 3.27
N ALA A 332 -25.35 -2.47 2.52
CA ALA A 332 -25.10 -2.91 1.14
C ALA A 332 -23.65 -3.36 0.97
N VAL A 333 -23.38 -4.20 -0.02
CA VAL A 333 -22.05 -4.62 -0.46
C VAL A 333 -21.99 -4.55 -1.99
N ALA A 334 -20.93 -3.97 -2.55
CA ALA A 334 -20.64 -3.97 -3.98
C ALA A 334 -19.14 -3.85 -4.27
N SER A 335 -18.69 -4.35 -5.41
CA SER A 335 -17.36 -4.06 -5.96
C SER A 335 -17.25 -2.58 -6.32
N LEU A 336 -16.16 -1.93 -5.93
CA LEU A 336 -15.84 -0.54 -6.29
C LEU A 336 -15.38 -0.52 -7.74
N SER A 337 -16.21 -0.01 -8.65
CA SER A 337 -15.86 0.14 -10.07
C SER A 337 -15.55 1.61 -10.40
N PRO A 338 -14.28 2.07 -10.28
CA PRO A 338 -13.87 3.42 -10.67
C PRO A 338 -13.79 3.64 -12.19
N GLY A 339 -14.14 2.63 -13.01
CA GLY A 339 -14.05 2.68 -14.47
C GLY A 339 -14.69 3.92 -15.13
N PRO A 340 -15.93 4.32 -14.76
CA PRO A 340 -16.56 5.53 -15.28
C PRO A 340 -15.77 6.81 -14.94
N ALA A 341 -15.30 6.94 -13.70
CA ALA A 341 -14.50 8.07 -13.25
C ALA A 341 -13.13 8.13 -13.97
N PHE A 342 -12.49 6.99 -14.20
CA PHE A 342 -11.27 6.90 -15.01
C PHE A 342 -11.51 7.27 -16.48
N ALA A 343 -12.63 6.85 -17.07
CA ALA A 343 -13.03 7.25 -18.43
C ALA A 343 -13.29 8.76 -18.53
N ALA A 344 -13.77 9.39 -17.45
CA ALA A 344 -13.89 10.84 -17.31
C ALA A 344 -12.54 11.56 -17.02
N GLY A 345 -11.42 10.82 -16.98
CA GLY A 345 -10.07 11.35 -16.79
C GLY A 345 -9.65 11.58 -15.34
N ALA A 346 -10.44 11.18 -14.35
CA ALA A 346 -10.07 11.30 -12.94
C ALA A 346 -8.86 10.41 -12.61
N THR A 347 -7.89 10.91 -11.85
CA THR A 347 -6.82 10.05 -11.33
C THR A 347 -7.28 9.28 -10.08
N PRO A 348 -6.64 8.14 -9.73
CA PRO A 348 -6.88 7.49 -8.44
C PRO A 348 -6.70 8.40 -7.21
N GLY A 349 -5.86 9.44 -7.33
CA GLY A 349 -5.68 10.45 -6.29
C GLY A 349 -6.84 11.42 -6.19
N ASP A 350 -7.48 11.72 -7.31
CA ASP A 350 -8.65 12.59 -7.39
C ASP A 350 -9.85 11.86 -6.78
N ILE A 351 -10.06 10.59 -7.14
CA ILE A 351 -11.09 9.73 -6.54
C ILE A 351 -10.89 9.67 -5.01
N ALA A 352 -9.67 9.38 -4.54
CA ALA A 352 -9.38 9.36 -3.10
C ALA A 352 -9.62 10.71 -2.41
N ALA A 353 -9.26 11.83 -3.04
CA ALA A 353 -9.53 13.16 -2.51
C ALA A 353 -11.04 13.45 -2.42
N HIS A 354 -11.80 13.17 -3.48
CA HIS A 354 -13.23 13.42 -3.55
C HIS A 354 -14.09 12.48 -2.70
N LEU A 355 -13.59 11.28 -2.36
CA LEU A 355 -14.24 10.38 -1.39
C LEU A 355 -14.02 10.83 0.07
N LEU A 356 -12.86 11.43 0.39
CA LEU A 356 -12.43 11.70 1.77
C LEU A 356 -12.56 13.17 2.24
N ALA A 357 -12.68 14.14 1.33
CA ALA A 357 -12.66 15.57 1.67
C ALA A 357 -14.04 16.23 1.62
N ARG A 358 -14.38 16.96 2.70
CA ARG A 358 -15.60 17.78 2.84
C ARG A 358 -15.38 18.89 3.87
N THR A 359 -16.19 19.95 3.80
CA THR A 359 -16.44 20.87 4.92
C THR A 359 -17.90 20.72 5.39
N PRO A 360 -18.18 20.40 6.66
CA PRO A 360 -17.24 20.01 7.72
C PRO A 360 -16.57 18.66 7.41
N PRO A 361 -15.38 18.38 7.96
CA PRO A 361 -14.63 17.15 7.67
C PRO A 361 -15.42 15.90 8.07
N LEU A 362 -15.32 14.87 7.22
CA LEU A 362 -15.86 13.54 7.46
C LEU A 362 -15.04 12.79 8.52
N TRP A 363 -15.69 11.90 9.28
CA TRP A 363 -14.95 10.82 9.94
C TRP A 363 -14.29 9.91 8.89
N LYS A 364 -13.05 9.46 9.14
CA LYS A 364 -12.30 8.53 8.28
C LYS A 364 -11.11 7.93 9.01
N SER A 365 -10.82 6.66 8.74
CA SER A 365 -9.57 6.00 9.15
C SER A 365 -8.47 6.07 8.06
N LEU A 366 -8.83 6.41 6.82
CA LEU A 366 -7.92 6.48 5.67
C LEU A 366 -7.39 7.90 5.38
N THR A 367 -6.25 7.97 4.69
CA THR A 367 -5.68 9.20 4.12
C THR A 367 -5.84 9.20 2.61
N VAL A 368 -5.78 10.37 1.96
CA VAL A 368 -5.89 10.46 0.49
C VAL A 368 -4.80 9.62 -0.20
N PRO A 369 -3.51 9.68 0.21
CA PRO A 369 -2.48 8.83 -0.37
C PRO A 369 -2.66 7.34 -0.10
N GLY A 370 -3.14 6.96 1.08
CA GLY A 370 -3.42 5.57 1.42
C GLY A 370 -4.48 4.98 0.51
N LEU A 371 -5.63 5.66 0.41
CA LEU A 371 -6.70 5.26 -0.52
C LEU A 371 -6.29 5.34 -1.99
N THR A 372 -5.43 6.30 -2.38
CA THR A 372 -4.82 6.35 -3.72
C THR A 372 -4.02 5.08 -4.04
N ALA A 373 -3.21 4.61 -3.08
CA ALA A 373 -2.43 3.39 -3.23
C ALA A 373 -3.34 2.15 -3.29
N LEU A 374 -4.39 2.09 -2.47
CA LEU A 374 -5.39 1.01 -2.52
C LEU A 374 -6.06 0.93 -3.90
N ILE A 375 -6.62 2.03 -4.41
CA ILE A 375 -7.32 2.10 -5.71
C ILE A 375 -6.38 1.70 -6.87
N ARG A 376 -5.08 1.96 -6.77
CA ARG A 376 -4.09 1.56 -7.79
C ARG A 376 -3.65 0.11 -7.73
N SER A 377 -3.76 -0.53 -6.57
CA SER A 377 -3.13 -1.83 -6.31
C SER A 377 -4.12 -2.99 -6.18
N ARG A 378 -5.43 -2.75 -6.14
CA ARG A 378 -6.41 -3.78 -5.82
C ARG A 378 -7.76 -3.64 -6.48
N ASN A 379 -8.44 -4.78 -6.58
CA ASN A 379 -9.88 -4.84 -6.59
C ASN A 379 -10.39 -4.53 -5.17
N LEU A 380 -11.24 -3.51 -5.05
CA LEU A 380 -11.76 -3.06 -3.76
C LEU A 380 -13.25 -3.35 -3.69
N ALA A 381 -13.69 -4.02 -2.64
CA ALA A 381 -15.11 -4.10 -2.33
C ALA A 381 -15.47 -3.01 -1.29
N VAL A 382 -16.68 -2.47 -1.40
CA VAL A 382 -17.24 -1.52 -0.44
C VAL A 382 -18.47 -2.13 0.20
N SER A 383 -18.58 -2.01 1.52
CA SER A 383 -19.86 -2.11 2.21
C SER A 383 -20.28 -0.77 2.78
N THR A 384 -21.50 -0.33 2.53
CA THR A 384 -22.09 0.82 3.22
C THR A 384 -22.96 0.34 4.37
N VAL A 385 -22.82 0.96 5.54
CA VAL A 385 -23.71 0.76 6.70
C VAL A 385 -24.36 2.09 7.07
N THR A 386 -25.69 2.14 7.12
CA THR A 386 -26.48 3.33 7.48
C THR A 386 -27.13 3.18 8.86
N GLY A 387 -27.66 4.26 9.42
CA GLY A 387 -28.39 4.23 10.70
C GLY A 387 -27.51 4.28 11.96
N LEU A 388 -26.19 4.37 11.81
CA LEU A 388 -25.22 4.43 12.90
C LEU A 388 -25.14 5.83 13.53
N THR A 389 -24.72 5.90 14.78
CA THR A 389 -24.29 7.16 15.41
C THR A 389 -22.80 7.43 15.16
N THR A 390 -22.38 8.69 15.24
CA THR A 390 -20.96 9.09 15.03
C THR A 390 -19.98 8.34 15.95
N GLY A 391 -20.38 7.95 17.16
CA GLY A 391 -19.54 7.13 18.05
C GLY A 391 -19.30 5.72 17.53
N GLN A 392 -20.38 5.08 17.04
CA GLN A 392 -20.36 3.71 16.52
C GLN A 392 -19.54 3.55 15.25
N LEU A 393 -19.22 4.63 14.52
CA LEU A 393 -18.33 4.55 13.35
C LEU A 393 -16.91 4.11 13.74
N GLY A 394 -16.40 4.66 14.85
CA GLY A 394 -15.09 4.26 15.39
C GLY A 394 -15.11 2.84 15.96
N ASP A 395 -16.15 2.50 16.71
CA ASP A 395 -16.33 1.16 17.28
C ASP A 395 -16.40 0.08 16.18
N LEU A 396 -17.04 0.38 15.03
CA LEU A 396 -17.09 -0.51 13.89
C LEU A 396 -15.72 -0.65 13.20
N ASP A 397 -15.00 0.46 12.97
CA ASP A 397 -13.65 0.43 12.37
C ASP A 397 -12.65 -0.39 13.19
N GLU A 398 -12.73 -0.31 14.52
CA GLU A 398 -11.89 -1.09 15.43
C GLU A 398 -12.23 -2.60 15.39
N LEU A 399 -13.52 -2.95 15.50
CA LEU A 399 -13.97 -4.35 15.40
C LEU A 399 -13.67 -4.96 14.03
N MET A 400 -13.91 -4.25 12.94
CA MET A 400 -13.62 -4.74 11.59
C MET A 400 -12.12 -4.95 11.39
N ARG A 401 -11.26 -4.08 11.93
CA ARG A 401 -9.79 -4.25 11.87
C ARG A 401 -9.30 -5.43 12.71
N ALA A 402 -9.95 -5.73 13.82
CA ALA A 402 -9.60 -6.87 14.67
C ALA A 402 -10.06 -8.22 14.09
N GLU A 403 -11.25 -8.26 13.50
CA GLU A 403 -11.95 -9.52 13.16
C GLU A 403 -11.86 -9.90 11.67
N MET A 404 -11.53 -8.96 10.78
CA MET A 404 -11.56 -9.16 9.32
C MET A 404 -10.23 -8.76 8.66
N PRO A 405 -9.32 -9.71 8.37
CA PRO A 405 -8.00 -9.42 7.78
C PRO A 405 -8.03 -8.71 6.42
N SER A 406 -9.14 -8.81 5.67
CA SER A 406 -9.33 -8.09 4.40
C SER A 406 -9.88 -6.67 4.56
N TYR A 407 -10.19 -6.20 5.77
CA TYR A 407 -10.67 -4.84 6.01
C TYR A 407 -9.52 -3.83 5.92
N LEU A 408 -9.74 -2.76 5.15
CA LEU A 408 -8.71 -1.78 4.79
C LEU A 408 -8.90 -0.42 5.47
N GLY A 409 -10.11 -0.11 5.94
CA GLY A 409 -10.47 1.16 6.56
C GLY A 409 -11.83 1.67 6.07
N GLY A 410 -12.20 2.87 6.49
CA GLY A 410 -13.50 3.43 6.14
C GLY A 410 -13.57 4.96 6.17
N VAL A 411 -14.70 5.47 5.70
CA VAL A 411 -15.05 6.89 5.62
C VAL A 411 -16.54 7.09 5.89
N GLU A 412 -16.91 8.18 6.55
CA GLU A 412 -18.30 8.58 6.74
C GLU A 412 -19.03 8.77 5.41
N LEU A 413 -20.25 8.24 5.34
CA LEU A 413 -21.08 8.24 4.16
C LEU A 413 -21.82 9.58 4.01
N ASP A 414 -21.53 10.31 2.95
CA ASP A 414 -22.22 11.51 2.53
C ASP A 414 -22.66 11.41 1.06
N ARG A 415 -23.94 11.10 0.86
CA ARG A 415 -24.59 11.00 -0.46
C ARG A 415 -24.66 12.34 -1.22
N THR A 416 -24.34 13.47 -0.59
CA THR A 416 -24.23 14.77 -1.28
C THR A 416 -22.92 14.92 -2.05
N LEU A 417 -21.89 14.13 -1.73
CA LEU A 417 -20.62 14.12 -2.46
C LEU A 417 -20.76 13.33 -3.77
N PRO A 418 -20.50 13.94 -4.95
CA PRO A 418 -20.70 13.28 -6.24
C PRO A 418 -19.97 11.94 -6.36
N MET A 419 -18.70 11.88 -5.93
CA MET A 419 -17.88 10.66 -6.02
C MET A 419 -18.38 9.53 -5.10
N GLN A 420 -18.95 9.87 -3.93
CA GLN A 420 -19.60 8.87 -3.07
C GLN A 420 -20.96 8.41 -3.65
N ARG A 421 -21.68 9.31 -4.33
CA ARG A 421 -22.94 8.98 -5.03
C ARG A 421 -22.71 8.13 -6.28
N GLU A 422 -21.57 8.26 -6.94
CA GLU A 422 -21.21 7.52 -8.16
C GLU A 422 -20.60 6.14 -7.85
N LEU A 423 -19.70 6.06 -6.87
CA LEU A 423 -18.89 4.85 -6.66
C LEU A 423 -19.37 3.91 -5.55
N LEU A 424 -20.22 4.36 -4.61
CA LEU A 424 -20.69 3.53 -3.49
C LEU A 424 -22.09 2.96 -3.80
N PRO A 425 -22.46 1.78 -3.29
CA PRO A 425 -23.81 1.24 -3.48
C PRO A 425 -24.87 2.20 -2.95
N GLN A 426 -25.85 2.60 -3.77
CA GLN A 426 -26.85 3.63 -3.43
C GLN A 426 -28.05 3.12 -2.63
N CYS A 427 -28.34 1.83 -2.71
CA CYS A 427 -29.46 1.17 -2.04
C CYS A 427 -28.94 0.11 -1.09
N ASP A 428 -29.61 -0.03 0.05
CA ASP A 428 -29.34 -1.09 1.01
C ASP A 428 -29.86 -2.43 0.46
N GLN A 429 -29.08 -3.50 0.63
CA GLN A 429 -29.44 -4.88 0.27
C GLN A 429 -30.01 -5.63 1.48
N TYR A 430 -29.74 -5.12 2.68
CA TYR A 430 -30.20 -5.67 3.94
C TYR A 430 -30.66 -4.55 4.86
N HIS A 431 -31.81 -4.71 5.51
CA HIS A 431 -32.18 -3.90 6.67
C HIS A 431 -32.15 -4.75 7.95
N VAL A 432 -31.59 -4.21 9.02
CA VAL A 432 -31.61 -4.83 10.36
C VAL A 432 -32.52 -4.03 11.26
N VAL A 433 -33.69 -4.59 11.60
CA VAL A 433 -34.72 -3.96 12.42
C VAL A 433 -34.89 -4.78 13.71
N GLY A 434 -34.36 -4.28 14.83
CA GLY A 434 -34.35 -5.05 16.08
C GLY A 434 -33.52 -6.33 16.01
N ALA A 435 -34.18 -7.49 16.11
CA ALA A 435 -33.58 -8.81 15.90
C ALA A 435 -33.91 -9.43 14.54
N GLU A 436 -34.55 -8.69 13.65
CA GLU A 436 -34.94 -9.12 12.31
C GLU A 436 -33.91 -8.68 11.27
N LEU A 437 -33.58 -9.60 10.34
CA LEU A 437 -32.92 -9.27 9.08
C LEU A 437 -33.95 -9.29 7.96
N ARG A 438 -33.97 -8.23 7.16
CA ARG A 438 -34.75 -8.13 5.94
C ARG A 438 -33.80 -8.08 4.76
N LEU A 439 -33.95 -8.99 3.81
CA LEU A 439 -33.26 -8.92 2.54
C LEU A 439 -34.10 -8.03 1.63
N VAL A 440 -33.49 -6.97 1.10
CA VAL A 440 -34.19 -5.95 0.31
C VAL A 440 -34.17 -6.35 -1.16
N TYR A 441 -35.33 -6.36 -1.81
CA TYR A 441 -35.49 -6.62 -3.25
C TYR A 441 -36.25 -5.49 -3.94
N THR A 442 -36.16 -5.41 -5.27
CA THR A 442 -37.04 -4.58 -6.10
C THR A 442 -37.88 -5.48 -7.02
N ALA A 443 -39.03 -4.98 -7.50
CA ALA A 443 -39.85 -5.73 -8.45
C ALA A 443 -39.04 -6.17 -9.70
N ALA A 444 -38.11 -5.34 -10.18
CA ALA A 444 -37.24 -5.68 -11.30
C ALA A 444 -36.21 -6.75 -10.95
N SER A 445 -35.55 -6.67 -9.77
CA SER A 445 -34.61 -7.71 -9.35
C SER A 445 -35.32 -9.05 -9.15
N ARG A 446 -36.50 -9.02 -8.51
CA ARG A 446 -37.33 -10.19 -8.26
C ARG A 446 -37.76 -10.88 -9.55
N TYR A 447 -38.21 -10.11 -10.54
CA TYR A 447 -38.57 -10.63 -11.86
C TYR A 447 -37.37 -11.25 -12.59
N LEU A 448 -36.17 -10.65 -12.48
CA LEU A 448 -34.95 -11.22 -13.06
C LEU A 448 -34.54 -12.53 -12.39
N ASP A 449 -34.57 -12.59 -11.06
CA ASP A 449 -34.25 -13.81 -10.30
C ASP A 449 -35.25 -14.94 -10.65
N GLU A 450 -36.55 -14.64 -10.71
CA GLU A 450 -37.60 -15.61 -11.12
C GLU A 450 -37.47 -16.03 -12.59
N ALA A 451 -37.06 -15.13 -13.49
CA ALA A 451 -36.81 -15.46 -14.90
C ALA A 451 -35.53 -16.31 -15.11
N ASN A 452 -34.58 -16.26 -14.17
CA ASN A 452 -33.34 -17.04 -14.17
C ASN A 452 -33.45 -18.37 -13.40
N ASP A 453 -34.62 -18.69 -12.83
CA ASP A 453 -34.86 -19.88 -11.98
C ASP A 453 -33.97 -19.91 -10.71
N GLU A 454 -33.69 -18.73 -10.14
CA GLU A 454 -32.88 -18.61 -8.91
C GLU A 454 -33.65 -19.06 -7.66
N ASP A 455 -32.95 -19.74 -6.75
CA ASP A 455 -33.53 -20.19 -5.47
C ASP A 455 -33.64 -19.02 -4.48
N LEU A 456 -34.82 -18.42 -4.45
CA LEU A 456 -35.16 -17.24 -3.64
C LEU A 456 -35.32 -17.56 -2.13
N ASP A 457 -35.37 -18.83 -1.73
CA ASP A 457 -35.39 -19.25 -0.33
C ASP A 457 -33.98 -19.53 0.21
N ARG A 458 -33.04 -19.93 -0.65
CA ARG A 458 -31.64 -20.21 -0.27
C ARG A 458 -30.93 -19.05 0.43
N PRO A 459 -31.02 -17.77 0.00
CA PRO A 459 -30.48 -16.64 0.75
C PRO A 459 -31.07 -16.52 2.16
N LEU A 460 -32.38 -16.74 2.32
CA LEU A 460 -33.05 -16.70 3.62
C LEU A 460 -32.58 -17.84 4.51
N ALA A 461 -32.50 -19.07 3.98
CA ALA A 461 -32.02 -20.25 4.70
C ALA A 461 -30.59 -20.06 5.20
N GLN A 462 -29.68 -19.61 4.33
CA GLN A 462 -28.29 -19.31 4.66
C GLN A 462 -28.17 -18.34 5.85
N TRP A 463 -29.00 -17.29 5.88
CA TRP A 463 -29.01 -16.33 6.99
C TRP A 463 -29.65 -16.89 8.27
N ARG A 464 -30.72 -17.68 8.17
CA ARG A 464 -31.35 -18.37 9.32
C ARG A 464 -30.35 -19.32 10.00
N ASP A 465 -29.53 -20.01 9.22
CA ASP A 465 -28.50 -20.93 9.72
C ASP A 465 -27.40 -20.23 10.54
N THR A 466 -27.13 -18.95 10.29
CA THR A 466 -26.18 -18.16 11.12
C THR A 466 -26.65 -17.97 12.56
N ARG A 467 -27.97 -18.00 12.79
CA ARG A 467 -28.64 -17.67 14.06
C ARG A 467 -28.28 -16.29 14.64
N LEU A 468 -27.73 -15.38 13.83
CA LEU A 468 -27.43 -14.01 14.22
C LEU A 468 -28.71 -13.18 14.44
N PHE A 469 -29.79 -13.56 13.74
CA PHE A 469 -31.09 -12.91 13.74
C PHE A 469 -32.19 -13.88 14.19
N ARG A 470 -33.23 -13.34 14.82
CA ARG A 470 -34.41 -14.09 15.28
C ARG A 470 -35.34 -14.43 14.12
N THR A 471 -35.48 -13.50 13.17
CA THR A 471 -36.31 -13.64 11.97
C THR A 471 -35.50 -13.19 10.75
N VAL A 472 -35.72 -13.85 9.62
CA VAL A 472 -35.14 -13.49 8.32
C VAL A 472 -36.23 -13.58 7.27
N VAL A 473 -36.50 -12.45 6.60
CA VAL A 473 -37.59 -12.26 5.64
C VAL A 473 -37.11 -11.46 4.41
N TRP A 474 -37.89 -11.48 3.34
CA TRP A 474 -37.76 -10.52 2.23
C TRP A 474 -38.54 -9.23 2.57
N GLU A 475 -38.03 -8.08 2.11
CA GLU A 475 -38.68 -6.76 2.16
C GLU A 475 -38.55 -6.10 0.78
N GLU A 476 -39.63 -5.49 0.30
CA GLU A 476 -39.61 -4.77 -0.97
C GLU A 476 -39.20 -3.32 -0.76
N ASP A 477 -38.25 -2.82 -1.54
CA ASP A 477 -38.11 -1.37 -1.73
C ASP A 477 -39.21 -0.92 -2.70
N THR A 478 -40.41 -0.69 -2.16
CA THR A 478 -41.58 -0.27 -2.94
C THR A 478 -41.31 1.02 -3.71
N ARG A 479 -40.59 1.98 -3.11
CA ARG A 479 -40.29 3.27 -3.75
C ARG A 479 -39.38 3.09 -4.97
N ARG A 480 -38.39 2.21 -4.88
CA ARG A 480 -37.51 1.90 -6.00
C ARG A 480 -38.22 1.04 -7.05
N SER A 481 -39.06 0.11 -6.63
CA SER A 481 -39.89 -0.70 -7.53
C SER A 481 -40.83 0.17 -8.37
N GLU A 482 -41.54 1.13 -7.77
CA GLU A 482 -42.34 2.14 -8.47
C GLU A 482 -41.52 2.97 -9.49
N ALA A 483 -40.27 3.31 -9.15
CA ALA A 483 -39.39 4.07 -10.04
C ALA A 483 -38.89 3.25 -11.23
N GLU A 484 -38.47 2.00 -10.99
CA GLU A 484 -38.02 1.06 -12.02
C GLU A 484 -39.18 0.65 -12.95
N GLU A 485 -40.40 0.46 -12.41
CA GLU A 485 -41.61 0.25 -13.22
C GLU A 485 -41.96 1.48 -14.08
N ALA A 486 -41.82 2.68 -13.54
CA ALA A 486 -42.06 3.92 -14.29
C ALA A 486 -41.04 4.11 -15.43
N GLU A 487 -39.77 3.79 -15.19
CA GLU A 487 -38.71 3.82 -16.21
C GLU A 487 -38.94 2.74 -17.29
N ALA A 488 -39.25 1.50 -16.91
CA ALA A 488 -39.58 0.43 -17.84
C ALA A 488 -40.81 0.77 -18.69
N ALA A 489 -41.86 1.33 -18.08
CA ALA A 489 -43.06 1.78 -18.78
C ALA A 489 -42.79 2.98 -19.71
N PHE A 490 -41.81 3.83 -19.41
CA PHE A 490 -41.36 4.89 -20.31
C PHE A 490 -40.60 4.32 -21.52
N LEU A 491 -39.61 3.45 -21.29
CA LEU A 491 -38.82 2.81 -22.35
C LEU A 491 -39.68 1.97 -23.30
N LEU A 492 -40.68 1.24 -22.77
CA LEU A 492 -41.63 0.49 -23.59
C LEU A 492 -42.50 1.39 -24.47
N ARG A 493 -42.91 2.57 -23.98
CA ARG A 493 -43.67 3.54 -24.80
C ARG A 493 -42.82 4.16 -25.89
N ASP A 494 -41.57 4.53 -25.57
CA ASP A 494 -40.63 5.10 -26.53
C ASP A 494 -40.34 4.11 -27.68
N TRP A 495 -40.04 2.86 -27.33
CA TRP A 495 -39.79 1.78 -28.30
C TRP A 495 -41.03 1.41 -29.15
N LEU A 496 -42.23 1.48 -28.58
CA LEU A 496 -43.47 1.27 -29.35
C LEU A 496 -43.82 2.48 -30.23
N GLY A 497 -43.56 3.71 -29.77
CA GLY A 497 -43.77 4.94 -30.54
C GLY A 497 -42.83 5.06 -31.73
N GLY A 498 -41.54 4.76 -31.53
CA GLY A 498 -40.51 4.70 -32.59
C GLY A 498 -40.68 3.55 -33.60
N ARG A 499 -41.76 2.77 -33.50
CA ARG A 499 -42.17 1.73 -34.48
C ARG A 499 -43.42 2.11 -35.28
N THR A 500 -43.99 3.29 -35.04
CA THR A 500 -45.17 3.82 -35.73
C THR A 500 -44.89 4.98 -36.69
N GLU A 501 -43.61 5.35 -36.85
CA GLU A 501 -43.07 6.15 -37.96
C GLU A 501 -42.25 5.25 -38.91
#